data_AF-A0ABD3DZP5-F1
#
_entry.id   AF-A0ABD3DZP5-F1
#
_cell.length_a   1.000
_cell.length_b   1.000
_cell.length_c   1.000
_cell.angle_alpha   90.00
_cell.angle_beta   90.00
_cell.angle_gamma   90.00
#
_symmetry.space_group_name_H-M   'P 1'
#
loop_
_entity.id
_entity.type
_entity.pdbx_description
1 polymer ?
#
loop_
_entity_poly.entity_id
_entity_poly.type
_entity_poly.pdbx_seq_one_letter_code
_entity_poly.pdbx_strand_id
1 'polypeptide(L)'
;MSHFLLLLITLILFPLSISSQNTGSKIPIGSSITATTNSKPWLSKSGDFAFGFLPNPNHTTNLFILAIWFDKIPSKTIFWFDRNLAPLGSILTLEANGLILRDTNHNVLQNYTGGLAASVAYAFMNDTGNFVLSGTDSDPLWQSFKNPSDTILPTQTIEVNGPNLISKNRKSDFSYGRFYGGMSNDGNFVLNTKSVFTNLDFDDEYYNSEVISGNRLVFDSEANISVVDKNGERLQTILDTNLSPSDYYFRATLEFDGVFVLYAYPKKGGINSMWIANDTLPRDNICMGINGQKGSGACGFNNVCSLNDTSLRPICKCPEGFLLVDPSNVYGDCKSNFTENCVDKGEYGLVEVKDVDWPFNDYEQRNKSSLDECRKACYEDNFCGAAIFRSDSCWKKRLPLSNGRVDKSLKATAFLKVLRLS
;
A
#
# COMPACT_ATOMS: atom_id res chain seq x y z
N MET A 1 38.20 -52.24 -24.62
CA MET A 1 38.34 -50.86 -25.12
C MET A 1 37.05 -50.55 -25.88
N SER A 2 36.16 -49.64 -25.52
CA SER A 2 36.28 -48.41 -24.75
C SER A 2 34.92 -48.13 -24.08
N HIS A 3 34.88 -48.22 -22.74
CA HIS A 3 33.84 -47.61 -21.92
C HIS A 3 34.32 -46.20 -21.58
N PHE A 4 34.14 -45.24 -22.47
CA PHE A 4 34.50 -43.84 -22.18
C PHE A 4 33.83 -42.89 -23.18
N LEU A 5 32.50 -42.90 -23.30
CA LEU A 5 31.81 -41.88 -24.11
C LEU A 5 30.34 -41.68 -23.71
N LEU A 6 30.05 -41.43 -22.43
CA LEU A 6 28.72 -40.97 -22.03
C LEU A 6 28.74 -40.20 -20.70
N LEU A 7 29.72 -39.31 -20.55
CA LEU A 7 29.89 -38.53 -19.33
C LEU A 7 30.57 -37.19 -19.62
N LEU A 8 29.95 -36.35 -20.46
CA LEU A 8 30.29 -34.93 -20.55
C LEU A 8 29.17 -34.08 -21.18
N ILE A 9 27.93 -34.29 -20.78
CA ILE A 9 26.80 -33.41 -21.14
C ILE A 9 25.94 -33.12 -19.91
N THR A 10 26.58 -32.92 -18.77
CA THR A 10 26.03 -32.15 -17.66
C THR A 10 26.72 -30.80 -17.71
N LEU A 11 26.37 -30.02 -18.74
CA LEU A 11 26.68 -28.60 -18.76
C LEU A 11 25.94 -27.99 -17.59
N ILE A 12 26.70 -27.49 -16.63
CA ILE A 12 26.25 -26.95 -15.38
C ILE A 12 25.27 -25.81 -15.69
N LEU A 13 23.98 -26.04 -15.48
CA LEU A 13 22.99 -24.98 -15.32
C LEU A 13 23.26 -24.33 -13.95
N PHE A 14 24.32 -23.52 -13.89
CA PHE A 14 24.42 -22.51 -12.86
C PHE A 14 23.20 -21.60 -13.02
N PRO A 15 22.53 -21.18 -11.93
CA PRO A 15 21.63 -20.04 -12.04
C PRO A 15 22.50 -18.90 -12.56
N LEU A 16 22.22 -18.45 -13.77
CA LEU A 16 22.73 -17.17 -14.25
C LEU A 16 22.15 -16.13 -13.29
N SER A 17 22.91 -15.85 -12.24
CA SER A 17 22.85 -14.56 -11.59
C SER A 17 23.19 -13.60 -12.72
N ILE A 18 22.18 -12.96 -13.31
CA ILE A 18 22.40 -11.89 -14.26
C ILE A 18 23.04 -10.78 -13.44
N SER A 19 24.37 -10.83 -13.30
CA SER A 19 25.18 -9.68 -12.98
C SER A 19 25.05 -8.76 -14.18
N SER A 20 23.98 -7.94 -14.18
CA SER A 20 23.78 -6.89 -15.16
C SER A 20 25.05 -6.04 -15.22
N GLN A 21 25.79 -6.10 -16.33
CA GLN A 21 26.97 -5.27 -16.52
C GLN A 21 26.52 -3.82 -16.68
N ASN A 22 26.78 -3.05 -15.63
CA ASN A 22 26.46 -1.63 -15.49
C ASN A 22 27.04 -0.78 -16.62
N THR A 23 26.16 -0.17 -17.42
CA THR A 23 26.55 0.96 -18.29
C THR A 23 25.72 2.22 -18.03
N GLY A 24 25.12 2.38 -16.84
CA GLY A 24 24.58 3.68 -16.40
C GLY A 24 25.69 4.71 -16.17
N SER A 25 25.42 6.00 -16.40
CA SER A 25 26.37 7.08 -16.06
C SER A 25 26.60 7.07 -14.55
N LYS A 26 27.81 6.67 -14.13
CA LYS A 26 28.21 6.66 -12.72
C LYS A 26 28.12 8.07 -12.14
N ILE A 27 27.48 8.18 -10.98
CA ILE A 27 27.36 9.40 -10.19
C ILE A 27 28.52 9.38 -9.19
N PRO A 28 29.53 10.24 -9.34
CA PRO A 28 30.69 10.25 -8.46
C PRO A 28 30.36 10.82 -7.08
N ILE A 29 31.14 10.44 -6.07
CA ILE A 29 31.11 11.07 -4.74
C ILE A 29 31.27 12.59 -4.89
N GLY A 30 30.55 13.34 -4.05
CA GLY A 30 30.47 14.80 -4.09
C GLY A 30 29.37 15.33 -5.00
N SER A 31 28.74 14.48 -5.82
CA SER A 31 27.55 14.85 -6.58
C SER A 31 26.39 15.18 -5.64
N SER A 32 25.60 16.19 -6.00
CA SER A 32 24.45 16.60 -5.22
C SER A 32 23.25 17.00 -6.06
N ILE A 33 22.07 16.96 -5.45
CA ILE A 33 20.80 17.47 -5.99
C ILE A 33 20.20 18.39 -4.93
N THR A 34 19.75 19.58 -5.34
CA THR A 34 19.07 20.54 -4.45
C THR A 34 17.56 20.49 -4.70
N ALA A 35 16.79 20.39 -3.62
CA ALA A 35 15.33 20.44 -3.62
C ALA A 35 14.83 21.81 -4.10
N THR A 36 14.52 21.90 -5.39
CA THR A 36 14.01 23.11 -6.07
C THR A 36 13.06 22.70 -7.21
N THR A 37 12.27 23.64 -7.71
CA THR A 37 11.33 23.38 -8.84
C THR A 37 12.04 23.01 -10.14
N ASN A 38 13.29 23.43 -10.32
CA ASN A 38 14.12 23.16 -11.50
C ASN A 38 15.25 22.16 -11.20
N SER A 39 15.08 21.35 -10.15
CA SER A 39 16.04 20.33 -9.74
C SER A 39 16.33 19.36 -10.89
N LYS A 40 17.61 19.14 -11.21
CA LYS A 40 18.03 18.17 -12.21
C LYS A 40 18.17 16.79 -11.53
N PRO A 41 17.37 15.80 -11.92
CA PRO A 41 17.47 14.46 -11.35
C PRO A 41 18.68 13.70 -11.89
N TRP A 42 19.03 12.62 -11.20
CA TRP A 42 19.92 11.59 -11.73
C TRP A 42 19.13 10.60 -12.59
N LEU A 43 19.48 10.53 -13.87
CA LEU A 43 18.77 9.72 -14.87
C LEU A 43 19.40 8.34 -15.04
N SER A 44 18.55 7.35 -15.31
CA SER A 44 18.96 6.09 -15.93
C SER A 44 19.48 6.33 -17.36
N LYS A 45 20.26 5.39 -17.92
CA LYS A 45 20.87 5.57 -19.25
C LYS A 45 19.82 5.60 -20.36
N SER A 46 18.77 4.80 -20.24
CA SER A 46 17.60 4.83 -21.11
C SER A 46 16.81 6.14 -21.03
N GLY A 47 16.94 6.86 -19.92
CA GLY A 47 16.09 8.00 -19.55
C GLY A 47 14.67 7.58 -19.17
N ASP A 48 14.39 6.28 -18.98
CA ASP A 48 13.06 5.79 -18.58
C ASP A 48 12.76 6.14 -17.12
N PHE A 49 13.80 6.18 -16.29
CA PHE A 49 13.72 6.42 -14.85
C PHE A 49 14.62 7.55 -14.39
N ALA A 50 14.18 8.24 -13.35
CA ALA A 50 14.88 9.36 -12.73
C ALA A 50 14.78 9.30 -11.20
N PHE A 51 15.85 9.67 -10.51
CA PHE A 51 15.93 9.80 -9.05
C PHE A 51 16.22 11.27 -8.68
N GLY A 52 15.45 11.85 -7.77
CA GLY A 52 15.64 13.24 -7.34
C GLY A 52 14.42 13.84 -6.64
N PHE A 53 14.31 15.17 -6.64
CA PHE A 53 13.21 15.87 -5.99
C PHE A 53 12.06 16.22 -6.93
N LEU A 54 10.84 16.01 -6.46
CA LEU A 54 9.61 16.52 -7.07
C LEU A 54 8.86 17.42 -6.07
N PRO A 55 8.14 18.46 -6.54
CA PRO A 55 7.29 19.27 -5.66
C PRO A 55 6.22 18.41 -4.98
N ASN A 56 5.96 18.65 -3.70
CA ASN A 56 4.86 18.00 -2.99
C ASN A 56 3.51 18.40 -3.62
N PRO A 57 2.65 17.45 -4.04
CA PRO A 57 1.39 17.77 -4.71
C PRO A 57 0.36 18.48 -3.82
N ASN A 58 0.50 18.46 -2.49
CA ASN A 58 -0.42 19.14 -1.55
C ASN A 58 -0.24 20.67 -1.48
N HIS A 59 0.17 21.31 -2.58
CA HIS A 59 0.22 22.77 -2.79
C HIS A 59 1.12 23.60 -1.85
N THR A 60 1.95 22.97 -1.02
CA THR A 60 3.00 23.69 -0.27
C THR A 60 4.21 23.92 -1.18
N THR A 61 4.42 25.15 -1.64
CA THR A 61 5.48 25.53 -2.59
C THR A 61 6.91 25.33 -2.06
N ASN A 62 7.06 25.01 -0.77
CA ASN A 62 8.35 24.92 -0.09
C ASN A 62 8.72 23.50 0.38
N LEU A 63 7.97 22.47 0.00
CA LEU A 63 8.24 21.09 0.37
C LEU A 63 8.37 20.20 -0.87
N PHE A 64 9.36 19.32 -0.84
CA PHE A 64 9.72 18.42 -1.92
C PHE A 64 9.76 16.98 -1.43
N ILE A 65 9.45 16.06 -2.33
CA ILE A 65 9.52 14.62 -2.12
C ILE A 65 10.79 14.13 -2.82
N LEU A 66 11.67 13.44 -2.10
CA LEU A 66 12.72 12.65 -2.73
C LEU A 66 12.10 11.37 -3.28
N ALA A 67 12.23 11.13 -4.58
CA ALA A 67 11.50 10.08 -5.27
C ALA A 67 12.28 9.44 -6.42
N ILE A 68 11.76 8.30 -6.88
CA ILE A 68 12.05 7.71 -8.19
C ILE A 68 10.74 7.62 -8.98
N TRP A 69 10.79 8.03 -10.24
CA TRP A 69 9.64 8.04 -11.14
C TRP A 69 9.98 7.58 -12.56
N PHE A 70 8.93 7.25 -13.31
CA PHE A 70 8.99 7.05 -14.75
C PHE A 70 9.13 8.41 -15.46
N ASP A 71 10.31 8.73 -15.96
CA ASP A 71 10.63 10.08 -16.45
C ASP A 71 10.03 10.37 -17.83
N LYS A 72 9.88 9.35 -18.68
CA LYS A 72 9.20 9.50 -19.98
C LYS A 72 7.68 9.62 -19.89
N ILE A 73 7.08 9.36 -18.73
CA ILE A 73 5.65 9.57 -18.50
C ILE A 73 5.43 11.03 -18.11
N PRO A 74 4.57 11.81 -18.82
CA PRO A 74 4.39 13.23 -18.56
C PRO A 74 4.00 13.57 -17.11
N SER A 75 3.17 12.73 -16.48
CA SER A 75 2.75 12.90 -15.08
C SER A 75 3.82 12.53 -14.04
N LYS A 76 5.01 12.09 -14.48
CA LYS A 76 6.13 11.67 -13.62
C LYS A 76 5.69 10.69 -12.52
N THR A 77 5.11 9.56 -12.93
CA THR A 77 4.55 8.58 -11.99
C THR A 77 5.63 8.07 -11.03
N ILE A 78 5.46 8.37 -9.74
CA ILE A 78 6.35 7.97 -8.65
C ILE A 78 6.06 6.51 -8.25
N PHE A 79 7.12 5.71 -8.07
CA PHE A 79 7.04 4.33 -7.56
C PHE A 79 7.95 4.08 -6.35
N TRP A 80 8.87 5.00 -6.06
CA TRP A 80 9.65 4.97 -4.83
C TRP A 80 9.73 6.39 -4.29
N PHE A 81 9.63 6.55 -2.98
CA PHE A 81 9.69 7.85 -2.32
C PHE A 81 10.13 7.76 -0.88
N ASP A 82 10.78 8.82 -0.42
CA ASP A 82 10.91 9.10 0.99
C ASP A 82 9.61 9.72 1.52
N ARG A 83 9.22 9.32 2.73
CA ARG A 83 8.07 9.85 3.45
C ARG A 83 8.42 11.13 4.20
N ASN A 84 9.71 11.37 4.46
CA ASN A 84 10.19 12.63 5.02
C ASN A 84 10.28 13.70 3.91
N LEU A 85 9.49 14.76 4.05
CA LEU A 85 9.50 15.87 3.10
C LEU A 85 10.75 16.73 3.30
N ALA A 86 11.40 17.10 2.20
CA ALA A 86 12.56 17.97 2.18
C ALA A 86 12.12 19.44 2.00
N PRO A 87 12.49 20.37 2.89
CA PRO A 87 12.31 21.80 2.66
C PRO A 87 13.01 22.29 1.39
N LEU A 88 12.48 23.36 0.78
CA LEU A 88 13.13 24.07 -0.32
C LEU A 88 14.59 24.40 0.01
N GLY A 89 15.51 24.11 -0.90
CA GLY A 89 16.94 24.35 -0.72
C GLY A 89 17.69 23.24 0.01
N SER A 90 17.00 22.21 0.52
CA SER A 90 17.67 21.01 1.05
C SER A 90 18.54 20.36 -0.01
N ILE A 91 19.68 19.80 0.40
CA ILE A 91 20.69 19.25 -0.49
C ILE A 91 20.87 17.77 -0.18
N LEU A 92 20.65 16.93 -1.19
CA LEU A 92 21.03 15.52 -1.16
C LEU A 92 22.43 15.38 -1.76
N THR A 93 23.37 14.84 -0.99
CA THR A 93 24.76 14.65 -1.43
C THR A 93 25.13 13.18 -1.36
N LEU A 94 25.80 12.69 -2.40
CA LEU A 94 26.47 11.39 -2.39
C LEU A 94 27.84 11.53 -1.73
N GLU A 95 28.02 10.90 -0.59
CA GLU A 95 29.24 10.92 0.20
C GLU A 95 29.83 9.52 0.33
N ALA A 96 31.10 9.43 0.72
CA ALA A 96 31.77 8.14 0.96
C ALA A 96 31.06 7.30 2.04
N ASN A 97 30.39 7.95 3.00
CA ASN A 97 29.65 7.29 4.09
C ASN A 97 28.18 7.00 3.75
N GLY A 98 27.68 7.41 2.57
CA GLY A 98 26.28 7.22 2.22
C GLY A 98 25.65 8.28 1.34
N LEU A 99 24.33 8.22 1.24
CA LEU A 99 23.51 9.25 0.61
C LEU A 99 22.84 10.07 1.71
N ILE A 100 23.21 11.35 1.79
CA ILE A 100 22.89 12.19 2.94
C ILE A 100 22.06 13.39 2.51
N LEU A 101 20.88 13.55 3.12
CA LEU A 101 20.02 14.71 2.96
C LEU A 101 20.29 15.71 4.09
N ARG A 102 20.57 16.97 3.72
CA ARG A 102 20.74 18.08 4.66
C ARG A 102 19.78 19.22 4.38
N ASP A 103 19.38 19.92 5.43
CA ASP A 103 18.64 21.17 5.32
C ASP A 103 19.55 22.33 4.88
N THR A 104 18.98 23.53 4.72
CA THR A 104 19.71 24.75 4.34
C THR A 104 20.73 25.23 5.39
N ASN A 105 20.64 24.73 6.63
CA ASN A 105 21.55 25.02 7.73
C ASN A 105 22.63 23.93 7.88
N HIS A 106 22.71 22.98 6.94
CA HIS A 106 23.60 21.82 6.94
C HIS A 106 23.31 20.77 8.04
N ASN A 107 22.15 20.82 8.68
CA ASN A 107 21.73 19.75 9.59
C ASN A 107 21.36 18.51 8.78
N VAL A 108 21.78 17.33 9.24
CA VAL A 108 21.41 16.06 8.61
C VAL A 108 19.95 15.76 8.92
N LEU A 109 19.12 15.74 7.87
CA LEU A 109 17.71 15.33 7.96
C LEU A 109 17.57 13.81 7.84
N GLN A 110 18.33 13.20 6.92
CA GLN A 110 18.28 11.76 6.68
C GLN A 110 19.62 11.24 6.18
N ASN A 111 20.01 10.05 6.66
CA ASN A 111 21.05 9.23 6.07
C ASN A 111 20.40 7.94 5.57
N TYR A 112 20.30 7.76 4.26
CA TYR A 112 19.56 6.64 3.66
C TYR A 112 20.27 5.30 3.81
N THR A 113 21.55 5.31 4.16
CA THR A 113 22.38 4.09 4.22
C THR A 113 22.82 3.71 5.62
N GLY A 114 22.36 4.42 6.65
CA GLY A 114 22.36 3.92 8.03
C GLY A 114 23.74 3.50 8.57
N GLY A 115 24.79 4.28 8.31
CA GLY A 115 26.14 3.98 8.82
C GLY A 115 26.76 2.73 8.18
N LEU A 116 26.88 2.73 6.85
CA LEU A 116 27.50 1.65 6.10
C LEU A 116 28.87 1.26 6.68
N ALA A 117 29.12 -0.05 6.77
CA ALA A 117 30.43 -0.58 7.14
C ALA A 117 31.50 -0.37 6.04
N ALA A 118 31.05 -0.28 4.78
CA ALA A 118 31.90 -0.08 3.61
C ALA A 118 31.69 1.31 3.00
N SER A 119 32.72 1.84 2.35
CA SER A 119 32.66 3.14 1.68
C SER A 119 31.96 3.04 0.34
N VAL A 120 31.03 3.97 0.08
CA VAL A 120 30.47 4.21 -1.24
C VAL A 120 31.57 4.73 -2.17
N ALA A 121 31.60 4.23 -3.40
CA ALA A 121 32.50 4.68 -4.47
C ALA A 121 31.75 5.49 -5.54
N TYR A 122 30.53 5.09 -5.88
CA TYR A 122 29.66 5.80 -6.82
C TYR A 122 28.21 5.35 -6.64
N ALA A 123 27.27 6.09 -7.23
CA ALA A 123 25.88 5.68 -7.38
C ALA A 123 25.52 5.55 -8.86
N PHE A 124 24.39 4.92 -9.16
CA PHE A 124 23.80 4.96 -10.50
C PHE A 124 22.32 4.64 -10.44
N MET A 125 21.59 5.15 -11.43
CA MET A 125 20.21 4.78 -11.69
C MET A 125 20.18 3.70 -12.77
N ASN A 126 19.72 2.49 -12.41
CA ASN A 126 19.64 1.37 -13.34
C ASN A 126 18.43 1.51 -14.28
N ASP A 127 18.54 0.97 -15.49
CA ASP A 127 17.45 0.87 -16.48
C ASP A 127 16.35 -0.11 -16.06
N THR A 128 16.49 -0.79 -14.91
CA THR A 128 15.40 -1.53 -14.26
C THR A 128 14.56 -0.65 -13.32
N GLY A 129 15.00 0.58 -13.02
CA GLY A 129 14.38 1.44 -12.00
C GLY A 129 14.99 1.30 -10.60
N ASN A 130 16.03 0.49 -10.43
CA ASN A 130 16.76 0.35 -9.16
C ASN A 130 17.83 1.44 -9.02
N PHE A 131 17.75 2.28 -7.98
CA PHE A 131 18.81 3.21 -7.63
C PHE A 131 19.79 2.53 -6.66
N VAL A 132 21.07 2.50 -7.04
CA VAL A 132 22.08 1.68 -6.35
C VAL A 132 23.25 2.54 -5.92
N LEU A 133 23.67 2.40 -4.66
CA LEU A 133 24.98 2.85 -4.20
C LEU A 133 25.95 1.66 -4.24
N SER A 134 27.09 1.83 -4.88
CA SER A 134 28.10 0.79 -5.06
C SER A 134 29.41 1.12 -4.35
N GLY A 135 30.04 0.09 -3.80
CA GLY A 135 31.40 0.14 -3.26
C GLY A 135 32.46 0.08 -4.37
N THR A 136 33.73 0.07 -3.96
CA THR A 136 34.89 0.04 -4.87
C THR A 136 34.93 -1.19 -5.75
N ASP A 137 34.52 -2.34 -5.22
CA ASP A 137 34.49 -3.62 -5.94
C ASP A 137 33.21 -3.81 -6.76
N SER A 138 32.42 -2.75 -6.95
CA SER A 138 31.09 -2.75 -7.58
C SER A 138 30.00 -3.48 -6.80
N ASP A 139 30.29 -3.92 -5.57
CA ASP A 139 29.30 -4.50 -4.67
C ASP A 139 28.17 -3.51 -4.34
N PRO A 140 26.90 -3.91 -4.41
CA PRO A 140 25.77 -3.04 -4.05
C PRO A 140 25.71 -2.87 -2.54
N LEU A 141 25.94 -1.66 -2.05
CA LEU A 141 25.91 -1.30 -0.62
C LEU A 141 24.51 -0.90 -0.16
N TRP A 142 23.73 -0.28 -1.05
CA TRP A 142 22.33 0.09 -0.80
C TRP A 142 21.56 0.09 -2.11
N GLN A 143 20.29 -0.32 -2.06
CA GLN A 143 19.41 -0.41 -3.24
C GLN A 143 17.99 0.04 -2.90
N SER A 144 17.38 0.85 -3.77
CA SER A 144 15.98 1.24 -3.61
C SER A 144 15.03 0.03 -3.69
N PHE A 145 15.39 -0.98 -4.49
CA PHE A 145 14.61 -2.22 -4.61
C PHE A 145 14.58 -3.06 -3.33
N LYS A 146 15.55 -2.89 -2.43
CA LYS A 146 15.56 -3.52 -1.10
C LYS A 146 14.90 -2.66 -0.02
N ASN A 147 14.40 -1.49 -0.40
CA ASN A 147 13.73 -0.52 0.49
C ASN A 147 12.49 0.08 -0.22
N PRO A 148 11.51 -0.75 -0.65
CA PRO A 148 10.34 -0.26 -1.38
C PRO A 148 9.46 0.66 -0.52
N SER A 149 8.67 1.51 -1.17
CA SER A 149 7.67 2.37 -0.51
C SER A 149 6.30 1.68 -0.50
N ASP A 150 5.49 1.92 -1.53
CA ASP A 150 4.17 1.29 -1.75
C ASP A 150 4.14 0.43 -3.02
N THR A 151 5.23 0.39 -3.79
CA THR A 151 5.28 -0.14 -5.14
C THR A 151 6.51 -1.01 -5.36
N ILE A 152 6.34 -2.07 -6.15
CA ILE A 152 7.42 -2.88 -6.73
C ILE A 152 7.42 -2.79 -8.26
N LEU A 153 8.60 -3.02 -8.85
CA LEU A 153 8.81 -3.06 -10.31
C LEU A 153 9.30 -4.44 -10.79
N PRO A 154 9.22 -4.72 -12.11
CA PRO A 154 9.83 -5.92 -12.67
C PRO A 154 11.30 -6.07 -12.24
N THR A 155 11.73 -7.32 -12.04
CA THR A 155 13.02 -7.76 -11.48
C THR A 155 13.21 -7.55 -9.98
N GLN A 156 12.24 -6.98 -9.26
CA GLN A 156 12.31 -6.79 -7.81
C GLN A 156 11.80 -8.02 -7.03
N THR A 157 12.40 -8.28 -5.87
CA THR A 157 11.97 -9.33 -4.93
C THR A 157 11.70 -8.79 -3.54
N ILE A 158 10.73 -9.39 -2.84
CA ILE A 158 10.50 -9.21 -1.41
C ILE A 158 10.70 -10.57 -0.75
N GLU A 159 11.74 -10.70 0.07
CA GLU A 159 12.03 -11.94 0.81
C GLU A 159 11.15 -12.05 2.05
N VAL A 160 11.00 -13.26 2.60
CA VAL A 160 10.51 -13.45 3.98
C VAL A 160 11.41 -12.64 4.94
N ASN A 161 10.80 -12.01 5.94
CA ASN A 161 11.43 -10.99 6.81
C ASN A 161 11.94 -9.73 6.08
N GLY A 162 11.59 -9.56 4.81
CA GLY A 162 11.87 -8.35 4.05
C GLY A 162 10.96 -7.18 4.44
N PRO A 163 11.21 -5.99 3.88
CA PRO A 163 10.36 -4.84 4.12
C PRO A 163 8.96 -5.04 3.54
N ASN A 164 7.95 -4.58 4.26
CA ASN A 164 6.59 -4.50 3.75
C ASN A 164 6.43 -3.28 2.85
N LEU A 165 5.64 -3.44 1.79
CA LEU A 165 4.97 -2.33 1.12
C LEU A 165 4.01 -1.70 2.12
N ILE A 166 3.98 -0.38 2.14
CA ILE A 166 3.06 0.37 2.99
C ILE A 166 2.33 1.37 2.11
N SER A 167 1.00 1.31 2.11
CA SER A 167 0.20 2.21 1.31
C SER A 167 0.47 3.68 1.68
N LYS A 168 0.11 4.57 0.77
CA LYS A 168 -0.08 5.98 1.12
C LYS A 168 -1.30 6.14 2.02
N ASN A 169 -1.35 7.25 2.76
CA ASN A 169 -2.55 7.63 3.51
C ASN A 169 -3.70 7.95 2.54
N ARG A 170 -3.39 8.69 1.47
CA ARG A 170 -4.31 9.04 0.38
C ARG A 170 -3.56 9.20 -0.93
N LYS A 171 -4.31 9.36 -2.02
CA LYS A 171 -3.76 9.53 -3.38
C LYS A 171 -2.61 10.55 -3.48
N SER A 172 -2.73 11.72 -2.83
CA SER A 172 -1.71 12.78 -2.84
C SER A 172 -0.98 12.95 -1.50
N ASP A 173 -1.19 12.07 -0.53
CA ASP A 173 -0.57 12.13 0.79
C ASP A 173 0.37 10.94 0.99
N PHE A 174 1.67 11.21 0.90
CA PHE A 174 2.75 10.21 0.95
C PHE A 174 3.06 9.72 2.38
N SER A 175 2.36 10.25 3.39
CA SER A 175 2.44 9.72 4.76
C SER A 175 1.95 8.26 4.83
N TYR A 176 2.22 7.62 5.97
CA TYR A 176 1.86 6.22 6.19
C TYR A 176 0.34 6.04 6.12
N GLY A 177 -0.09 5.13 5.23
CA GLY A 177 -1.44 4.59 5.26
C GLY A 177 -1.57 3.42 6.22
N ARG A 178 -2.74 2.76 6.16
CA ARG A 178 -3.10 1.65 7.05
C ARG A 178 -3.02 0.27 6.40
N PHE A 179 -2.65 0.18 5.13
CA PHE A 179 -2.55 -1.08 4.41
C PHE A 179 -1.09 -1.47 4.18
N TYR A 180 -0.79 -2.73 4.40
CA TYR A 180 0.54 -3.31 4.34
C TYR A 180 0.52 -4.55 3.47
N GLY A 181 1.59 -4.80 2.73
CA GLY A 181 1.73 -5.98 1.89
C GLY A 181 3.16 -6.50 1.86
N GLY A 182 3.36 -7.80 2.00
CA GLY A 182 4.70 -8.39 2.05
C GLY A 182 4.69 -9.88 2.31
N MET A 183 5.87 -10.44 2.53
CA MET A 183 6.02 -11.87 2.84
C MET A 183 5.91 -12.09 4.35
N SER A 184 4.97 -12.93 4.77
CA SER A 184 4.85 -13.39 6.15
C SER A 184 5.96 -14.39 6.49
N ASN A 185 6.18 -14.62 7.79
CA ASN A 185 7.18 -15.58 8.28
C ASN A 185 6.86 -17.03 7.88
N ASP A 186 5.60 -17.32 7.58
CA ASP A 186 5.14 -18.63 7.13
C ASP A 186 5.33 -18.84 5.63
N GLY A 187 5.92 -17.87 4.92
CA GLY A 187 6.25 -17.98 3.51
C GLY A 187 5.14 -17.57 2.56
N ASN A 188 4.10 -16.89 3.05
CA ASN A 188 2.99 -16.42 2.22
C ASN A 188 3.15 -14.95 1.87
N PHE A 189 2.67 -14.55 0.68
CA PHE A 189 2.40 -13.14 0.44
C PHE A 189 1.04 -12.78 1.03
N VAL A 190 1.03 -11.73 1.85
CA VAL A 190 -0.13 -11.35 2.66
C VAL A 190 -0.42 -9.86 2.51
N LEU A 191 -1.70 -9.50 2.55
CA LEU A 191 -2.13 -8.11 2.69
C LEU A 191 -2.82 -7.92 4.05
N ASN A 192 -2.37 -6.91 4.77
CA ASN A 192 -2.74 -6.66 6.15
C ASN A 192 -3.25 -5.22 6.37
N THR A 193 -4.08 -5.05 7.38
CA THR A 193 -4.42 -3.74 7.94
C THR A 193 -3.64 -3.47 9.21
N LYS A 194 -3.30 -2.20 9.45
CA LYS A 194 -2.69 -1.74 10.70
C LYS A 194 -2.96 -0.24 10.87
N SER A 195 -3.82 0.06 11.83
CA SER A 195 -4.37 1.40 12.06
C SER A 195 -3.38 2.33 12.75
N VAL A 196 -2.45 1.76 13.52
CA VAL A 196 -1.40 2.51 14.23
C VAL A 196 -0.05 2.03 13.73
N PHE A 197 0.64 2.89 12.98
CA PHE A 197 1.93 2.57 12.34
C PHE A 197 2.98 2.02 13.32
N THR A 198 3.02 2.52 14.56
CA THR A 198 3.99 2.15 15.59
C THR A 198 3.70 0.82 16.28
N ASN A 199 2.54 0.20 16.06
CA ASN A 199 2.24 -1.12 16.64
C ASN A 199 3.22 -2.17 16.09
N LEU A 200 3.42 -3.29 16.78
CA LEU A 200 4.17 -4.41 16.21
C LEU A 200 3.25 -5.27 15.35
N ASP A 201 2.08 -5.61 15.89
CA ASP A 201 1.12 -6.49 15.24
C ASP A 201 0.27 -5.76 14.19
N PHE A 202 -0.21 -6.53 13.21
CA PHE A 202 -1.28 -6.14 12.30
C PHE A 202 -2.64 -6.24 13.01
N ASP A 203 -3.61 -5.48 12.52
CA ASP A 203 -4.99 -5.54 13.00
C ASP A 203 -5.73 -6.74 12.41
N ASP A 204 -5.48 -7.05 11.14
CA ASP A 204 -6.12 -8.12 10.38
C ASP A 204 -5.35 -8.47 9.10
N GLU A 205 -5.39 -9.74 8.72
CA GLU A 205 -4.95 -10.25 7.43
C GLU A 205 -6.19 -10.49 6.56
N TYR A 206 -6.31 -9.78 5.43
CA TYR A 206 -7.49 -9.88 4.54
C TYR A 206 -7.19 -10.53 3.19
N TYR A 207 -5.93 -10.92 2.97
CA TYR A 207 -5.51 -11.71 1.81
C TYR A 207 -4.27 -12.52 2.17
N ASN A 208 -4.23 -13.77 1.71
CA ASN A 208 -3.11 -14.69 1.85
C ASN A 208 -2.96 -15.50 0.56
N SER A 209 -1.72 -15.72 0.10
CA SER A 209 -1.44 -16.58 -1.06
C SER A 209 -1.74 -18.06 -0.83
N GLU A 210 -1.75 -18.51 0.43
CA GLU A 210 -2.01 -19.90 0.84
C GLU A 210 -1.07 -20.94 0.20
N VAL A 211 0.20 -20.57 0.02
CA VAL A 211 1.24 -21.47 -0.49
C VAL A 211 1.97 -22.21 0.64
N ILE A 212 2.53 -23.36 0.30
CA ILE A 212 3.37 -24.15 1.20
C ILE A 212 4.84 -23.91 0.86
N SER A 213 5.66 -23.56 1.85
CA SER A 213 7.12 -23.35 1.69
C SER A 213 7.52 -22.21 0.75
N GLY A 214 6.69 -21.17 0.63
CA GLY A 214 7.12 -19.95 -0.05
C GLY A 214 8.25 -19.24 0.70
N ASN A 215 9.09 -18.53 -0.04
CA ASN A 215 10.28 -17.88 0.51
C ASN A 215 10.41 -16.43 0.10
N ARG A 216 9.88 -16.05 -1.07
CA ARG A 216 9.92 -14.68 -1.56
C ARG A 216 8.86 -14.42 -2.62
N LEU A 217 8.45 -13.17 -2.70
CA LEU A 217 7.71 -12.62 -3.81
C LEU A 217 8.70 -12.19 -4.90
N VAL A 218 8.41 -12.53 -6.16
CA VAL A 218 9.20 -12.14 -7.33
C VAL A 218 8.27 -11.45 -8.33
N PHE A 219 8.63 -10.23 -8.70
CA PHE A 219 8.09 -9.58 -9.90
C PHE A 219 9.08 -9.85 -11.03
N ASP A 220 8.76 -10.76 -11.93
CA ASP A 220 9.72 -11.25 -12.94
C ASP A 220 9.85 -10.32 -14.15
N SER A 221 10.76 -10.68 -15.08
CA SER A 221 11.01 -9.91 -16.31
C SER A 221 9.85 -9.95 -17.29
N GLU A 222 8.97 -10.94 -17.17
CA GLU A 222 7.75 -11.11 -17.96
C GLU A 222 6.56 -10.34 -17.36
N ALA A 223 6.81 -9.56 -16.30
CA ALA A 223 5.85 -8.77 -15.56
C ALA A 223 4.76 -9.57 -14.83
N ASN A 224 5.04 -10.82 -14.45
CA ASN A 224 4.21 -11.58 -13.54
C ASN A 224 4.73 -11.47 -12.10
N ILE A 225 3.82 -11.59 -11.14
CA ILE A 225 4.14 -11.55 -9.72
C ILE A 225 3.78 -12.90 -9.12
N SER A 226 4.80 -13.58 -8.60
CA SER A 226 4.65 -14.93 -8.08
C SER A 226 5.33 -15.10 -6.73
N VAL A 227 4.77 -15.97 -5.90
CA VAL A 227 5.47 -16.52 -4.74
C VAL A 227 6.29 -17.72 -5.19
N VAL A 228 7.57 -17.73 -4.82
CA VAL A 228 8.52 -18.78 -5.19
C VAL A 228 9.14 -19.39 -3.94
N ASP A 229 9.60 -20.63 -4.06
CA ASP A 229 10.32 -21.33 -3.00
C ASP A 229 11.79 -20.85 -2.89
N LYS A 230 12.55 -21.45 -1.95
CA LYS A 230 13.97 -21.15 -1.74
C LYS A 230 14.86 -21.46 -2.96
N ASN A 231 14.45 -22.42 -3.81
CA ASN A 231 15.17 -22.83 -5.01
C ASN A 231 14.81 -21.95 -6.22
N GLY A 232 13.79 -21.09 -6.10
CA GLY A 232 13.26 -20.27 -7.18
C GLY A 232 12.19 -20.98 -8.01
N GLU A 233 11.69 -22.13 -7.57
CA GLU A 233 10.53 -22.77 -8.17
C GLU A 233 9.29 -21.94 -7.90
N ARG A 234 8.50 -21.69 -8.94
CA ARG A 234 7.27 -20.93 -8.86
C ARG A 234 6.18 -21.76 -8.20
N LEU A 235 5.71 -21.33 -7.04
CA LEU A 235 4.63 -22.00 -6.31
C LEU A 235 3.26 -21.51 -6.77
N GLN A 236 3.11 -20.19 -6.91
CA GLN A 236 1.86 -19.58 -7.32
C GLN A 236 2.10 -18.22 -7.96
N THR A 237 1.40 -17.94 -9.06
CA THR A 237 1.29 -16.59 -9.63
C THR A 237 0.08 -15.90 -9.02
N ILE A 238 0.31 -14.77 -8.36
CA ILE A 238 -0.73 -14.04 -7.63
C ILE A 238 -1.31 -12.87 -8.45
N LEU A 239 -0.50 -12.29 -9.34
CA LEU A 239 -0.89 -11.29 -10.33
C LEU A 239 -0.15 -11.58 -11.63
N ASP A 240 -0.84 -11.51 -12.76
CA ASP A 240 -0.26 -11.79 -14.08
C ASP A 240 -0.70 -10.77 -15.14
N THR A 241 -0.08 -10.86 -16.32
CA THR A 241 -0.46 -10.05 -17.47
C THR A 241 -0.19 -10.77 -18.79
N ASN A 242 -1.01 -10.47 -19.78
CA ASN A 242 -0.78 -10.87 -21.18
C ASN A 242 -0.10 -9.78 -22.02
N LEU A 243 0.22 -8.63 -21.41
CA LEU A 243 0.85 -7.50 -22.08
C LEU A 243 2.38 -7.66 -22.06
N SER A 244 3.04 -7.25 -23.15
CA SER A 244 4.49 -7.43 -23.27
C SER A 244 5.31 -6.32 -22.57
N PRO A 245 6.33 -6.68 -21.76
CA PRO A 245 7.31 -5.73 -21.21
C PRO A 245 8.10 -4.93 -22.27
N SER A 246 8.14 -5.39 -23.53
CA SER A 246 8.72 -4.60 -24.63
C SER A 246 7.91 -3.33 -24.93
N ASP A 247 6.60 -3.40 -24.77
CA ASP A 247 5.66 -2.36 -25.22
C ASP A 247 5.07 -1.56 -24.05
N TYR A 248 5.15 -2.09 -22.83
CA TYR A 248 4.56 -1.47 -21.63
C TYR A 248 5.60 -1.30 -20.52
N TYR A 249 5.44 -0.24 -19.74
CA TYR A 249 5.98 -0.16 -18.38
C TYR A 249 5.02 -0.86 -17.42
N PHE A 250 5.57 -1.55 -16.44
CA PHE A 250 4.79 -2.22 -15.40
C PHE A 250 5.19 -1.73 -14.01
N ARG A 251 4.22 -1.68 -13.12
CA ARG A 251 4.43 -1.49 -11.67
C ARG A 251 3.34 -2.23 -10.91
N ALA A 252 3.62 -2.64 -9.69
CA ALA A 252 2.60 -3.15 -8.80
C ALA A 252 2.56 -2.36 -7.51
N THR A 253 1.42 -1.73 -7.22
CA THR A 253 1.28 -0.74 -6.15
C THR A 253 0.20 -1.14 -5.18
N LEU A 254 0.51 -1.07 -3.88
CA LEU A 254 -0.47 -1.16 -2.81
C LEU A 254 -1.13 0.21 -2.63
N GLU A 255 -2.32 0.35 -3.19
CA GLU A 255 -3.04 1.61 -3.18
C GLU A 255 -3.55 1.98 -1.78
N PHE A 256 -3.84 3.26 -1.58
CA PHE A 256 -4.31 3.78 -0.28
C PHE A 256 -5.66 3.20 0.16
N ASP A 257 -6.38 2.54 -0.74
CA ASP A 257 -7.65 1.86 -0.50
C ASP A 257 -7.49 0.36 -0.18
N GLY A 258 -6.26 -0.13 -0.08
CA GLY A 258 -5.93 -1.49 0.33
C GLY A 258 -5.85 -2.50 -0.81
N VAL A 259 -6.10 -2.08 -2.06
CA VAL A 259 -6.00 -3.01 -3.19
C VAL A 259 -4.58 -2.95 -3.76
N PHE A 260 -3.96 -4.12 -3.92
CA PHE A 260 -2.67 -4.29 -4.60
C PHE A 260 -2.89 -4.48 -6.09
N VAL A 261 -2.28 -3.66 -6.93
CA VAL A 261 -2.66 -3.50 -8.34
C VAL A 261 -1.46 -3.64 -9.24
N LEU A 262 -1.51 -4.58 -10.18
CA LEU A 262 -0.58 -4.64 -11.30
C LEU A 262 -1.06 -3.68 -12.39
N TYR A 263 -0.27 -2.62 -12.63
CA TYR A 263 -0.55 -1.62 -13.64
C TYR A 263 0.36 -1.79 -14.86
N ALA A 264 -0.19 -1.44 -16.03
CA ALA A 264 0.53 -1.36 -17.30
C ALA A 264 0.37 0.04 -17.93
N TYR A 265 1.45 0.60 -18.50
CA TYR A 265 1.44 1.86 -19.24
C TYR A 265 2.14 1.72 -20.60
N PRO A 266 1.48 2.07 -21.72
CA PRO A 266 2.09 1.90 -23.05
C PRO A 266 3.28 2.85 -23.25
N LYS A 267 4.45 2.28 -23.60
CA LYS A 267 5.70 3.05 -23.85
C LYS A 267 5.60 3.97 -25.06
N LYS A 268 4.80 3.58 -26.06
CA LYS A 268 4.54 4.33 -27.31
C LYS A 268 3.18 5.03 -27.29
N GLY A 269 2.72 5.42 -26.11
CA GLY A 269 1.45 6.12 -25.93
C GLY A 269 1.51 7.60 -26.29
N GLY A 270 0.37 8.16 -26.71
CA GLY A 270 0.19 9.61 -26.85
C GLY A 270 -0.02 10.30 -25.49
N ILE A 271 -0.21 11.62 -25.49
CA ILE A 271 -0.38 12.47 -24.29
C ILE A 271 -1.52 11.98 -23.37
N ASN A 272 -2.56 11.35 -23.93
CA ASN A 272 -3.73 10.87 -23.19
C ASN A 272 -3.58 9.44 -22.66
N SER A 273 -2.38 8.85 -22.74
CA SER A 273 -2.16 7.49 -22.25
C SER A 273 -2.23 7.46 -20.73
N MET A 274 -2.91 6.47 -20.19
CA MET A 274 -3.14 6.29 -18.76
C MET A 274 -2.67 4.92 -18.30
N TRP A 275 -2.42 4.78 -17.00
CA TRP A 275 -2.17 3.48 -16.38
C TRP A 275 -3.43 2.63 -16.46
N ILE A 276 -3.28 1.41 -16.97
CA ILE A 276 -4.32 0.40 -17.03
C ILE A 276 -4.14 -0.50 -15.81
N ALA A 277 -5.18 -0.65 -15.00
CA ALA A 277 -5.21 -1.67 -13.95
C ALA A 277 -5.41 -3.03 -14.63
N ASN A 278 -4.34 -3.80 -14.76
CA ASN A 278 -4.34 -5.06 -15.49
C ASN A 278 -4.90 -6.20 -14.62
N ASP A 279 -4.49 -6.27 -13.36
CA ASP A 279 -4.92 -7.28 -12.39
C ASP A 279 -4.81 -6.73 -10.95
N THR A 280 -5.56 -7.29 -10.01
CA THR A 280 -5.70 -6.77 -8.64
C THR A 280 -5.85 -7.85 -7.58
N LEU A 281 -5.40 -7.55 -6.36
CA LEU A 281 -5.65 -8.32 -5.14
C LEU A 281 -6.16 -7.43 -3.99
N PRO A 282 -7.10 -7.91 -3.17
CA PRO A 282 -7.88 -9.13 -3.36
C PRO A 282 -8.81 -9.00 -4.59
N ARG A 283 -9.17 -10.13 -5.22
CA ARG A 283 -10.18 -10.16 -6.30
C ARG A 283 -11.62 -10.24 -5.77
N ASP A 284 -11.76 -10.65 -4.52
CA ASP A 284 -13.03 -10.70 -3.81
C ASP A 284 -13.36 -9.36 -3.14
N ASN A 285 -14.55 -9.28 -2.54
CA ASN A 285 -15.03 -8.10 -1.86
C ASN A 285 -14.18 -7.76 -0.62
N ILE A 286 -13.23 -6.83 -0.76
CA ILE A 286 -12.37 -6.36 0.34
C ILE A 286 -13.17 -5.82 1.55
N CYS A 287 -14.37 -5.24 1.33
CA CYS A 287 -15.23 -4.78 2.43
C CYS A 287 -15.70 -5.94 3.32
N MET A 288 -15.76 -7.16 2.77
CA MET A 288 -16.14 -8.38 3.46
C MET A 288 -14.93 -9.19 3.95
N GLY A 289 -13.78 -9.01 3.29
CA GLY A 289 -12.53 -9.70 3.62
C GLY A 289 -11.89 -9.24 4.93
N ILE A 290 -11.99 -7.94 5.26
CA ILE A 290 -11.42 -7.39 6.49
C ILE A 290 -12.35 -7.64 7.67
N ASN A 291 -11.89 -8.45 8.62
CA ASN A 291 -12.65 -8.96 9.78
C ASN A 291 -11.90 -8.78 11.11
N GLY A 292 -10.93 -7.86 11.15
CA GLY A 292 -10.14 -7.56 12.33
C GLY A 292 -10.99 -7.16 13.53
N GLN A 293 -10.65 -7.68 14.72
CA GLN A 293 -11.21 -7.22 15.99
C GLN A 293 -10.68 -5.85 16.41
N LYS A 294 -9.62 -5.39 15.75
CA LYS A 294 -9.00 -4.08 15.91
C LYS A 294 -9.04 -3.33 14.59
N GLY A 295 -8.87 -2.02 14.66
CA GLY A 295 -8.88 -1.15 13.49
C GLY A 295 -10.27 -0.83 12.94
N SER A 296 -10.29 -0.02 11.88
CA SER A 296 -11.54 0.51 11.30
C SER A 296 -12.08 -0.30 10.13
N GLY A 297 -11.27 -1.15 9.51
CA GLY A 297 -11.62 -1.94 8.33
C GLY A 297 -11.12 -1.31 7.03
N ALA A 298 -11.80 -1.60 5.91
CA ALA A 298 -11.50 -1.00 4.60
C ALA A 298 -11.66 0.54 4.62
N CYS A 299 -12.71 1.00 5.29
CA CYS A 299 -13.01 2.41 5.51
C CYS A 299 -12.69 2.82 6.96
N GLY A 300 -12.63 4.13 7.24
CA GLY A 300 -12.45 4.63 8.60
C GLY A 300 -13.60 4.30 9.56
N PHE A 301 -13.42 4.61 10.83
CA PHE A 301 -14.43 4.38 11.86
C PHE A 301 -15.74 5.11 11.53
N ASN A 302 -16.86 4.47 11.87
CA ASN A 302 -18.23 4.91 11.56
C ASN A 302 -18.55 5.09 10.06
N ASN A 303 -17.62 4.75 9.16
CA ASN A 303 -17.81 4.79 7.73
C ASN A 303 -18.31 3.42 7.23
N VAL A 304 -18.93 3.37 6.05
CA VAL A 304 -19.49 2.15 5.47
C VAL A 304 -18.84 1.87 4.11
N CYS A 305 -18.27 0.68 3.97
CA CYS A 305 -17.64 0.18 2.76
C CYS A 305 -18.66 -0.55 1.87
N SER A 306 -18.65 -0.22 0.58
CA SER A 306 -19.33 -0.96 -0.49
C SER A 306 -18.33 -1.32 -1.57
N LEU A 307 -18.53 -2.42 -2.29
CA LEU A 307 -17.67 -2.76 -3.42
C LEU A 307 -18.17 -2.06 -4.69
N ASN A 308 -17.26 -1.52 -5.48
CA ASN A 308 -17.56 -1.19 -6.87
C ASN A 308 -17.42 -2.46 -7.72
N ASP A 309 -18.53 -2.99 -8.23
CA ASP A 309 -18.55 -4.23 -9.02
C ASP A 309 -17.70 -4.16 -10.31
N THR A 310 -17.41 -2.97 -10.83
CA THR A 310 -16.62 -2.80 -12.05
C THR A 310 -15.13 -2.67 -11.76
N SER A 311 -14.74 -1.86 -10.76
CA SER A 311 -13.32 -1.62 -10.45
C SER A 311 -12.77 -2.53 -9.37
N LEU A 312 -13.61 -3.34 -8.71
CA LEU A 312 -13.29 -4.18 -7.55
C LEU A 312 -12.61 -3.39 -6.41
N ARG A 313 -12.94 -2.11 -6.29
CA ARG A 313 -12.38 -1.22 -5.27
C ARG A 313 -13.42 -0.87 -4.22
N PRO A 314 -13.00 -0.64 -2.96
CA PRO A 314 -13.91 -0.20 -1.92
C PRO A 314 -14.34 1.24 -2.17
N ILE A 315 -15.61 1.52 -1.94
CA ILE A 315 -16.20 2.86 -1.90
C ILE A 315 -16.66 3.09 -0.48
N CYS A 316 -16.15 4.15 0.14
CA CYS A 316 -16.53 4.55 1.49
C CYS A 316 -17.58 5.66 1.45
N LYS A 317 -18.62 5.52 2.28
CA LYS A 317 -19.65 6.53 2.48
C LYS A 317 -20.09 6.57 3.93
N CYS A 318 -20.06 7.76 4.55
CA CYS A 318 -20.66 7.95 5.86
C CYS A 318 -22.17 7.66 5.80
N PRO A 319 -22.72 6.94 6.78
CA PRO A 319 -24.15 6.72 6.87
C PRO A 319 -24.89 8.04 7.18
N GLU A 320 -26.22 8.02 7.02
CA GLU A 320 -27.06 9.17 7.36
C GLU A 320 -26.86 9.61 8.82
N GLY A 321 -26.80 10.93 9.06
CA GLY A 321 -26.52 11.50 10.38
C GLY A 321 -25.04 11.56 10.76
N PHE A 322 -24.14 11.00 9.94
CA PHE A 322 -22.70 11.05 10.15
C PHE A 322 -22.01 11.91 9.08
N LEU A 323 -20.97 12.62 9.48
CA LEU A 323 -20.17 13.49 8.64
C LEU A 323 -18.71 13.07 8.68
N LEU A 324 -17.98 13.27 7.58
CA LEU A 324 -16.54 13.06 7.57
C LEU A 324 -15.85 13.94 8.63
N VAL A 325 -14.92 13.34 9.38
CA VAL A 325 -14.06 14.10 10.30
C VAL A 325 -13.19 15.07 9.52
N ASP A 326 -12.62 14.60 8.41
CA ASP A 326 -11.94 15.40 7.40
C ASP A 326 -12.73 15.34 6.08
N PRO A 327 -13.37 16.45 5.65
CA PRO A 327 -14.15 16.49 4.42
C PRO A 327 -13.39 16.11 3.15
N SER A 328 -12.05 16.19 3.17
CA SER A 328 -11.19 15.79 2.05
C SER A 328 -10.83 14.30 2.06
N ASN A 329 -11.22 13.56 3.11
CA ASN A 329 -10.90 12.14 3.29
C ASN A 329 -12.13 11.23 3.25
N VAL A 330 -12.63 10.93 2.06
CA VAL A 330 -13.81 10.05 1.92
C VAL A 330 -13.59 8.65 2.54
N TYR A 331 -12.35 8.15 2.57
CA TYR A 331 -11.97 6.86 3.15
C TYR A 331 -11.68 6.94 4.65
N GLY A 332 -11.68 8.15 5.22
CA GLY A 332 -11.38 8.41 6.62
C GLY A 332 -12.55 8.11 7.55
N ASP A 333 -12.40 8.58 8.79
CA ASP A 333 -13.39 8.38 9.83
C ASP A 333 -14.58 9.33 9.65
N CYS A 334 -15.75 8.84 10.01
CA CYS A 334 -16.95 9.64 10.18
C CYS A 334 -17.16 9.92 11.67
N LYS A 335 -17.74 11.07 11.97
CA LYS A 335 -18.24 11.42 13.30
C LYS A 335 -19.74 11.64 13.22
N SER A 336 -20.42 11.39 14.33
CA SER A 336 -21.80 11.82 14.46
C SER A 336 -21.90 13.34 14.31
N ASN A 337 -23.01 13.82 13.75
CA ASN A 337 -23.28 15.26 13.62
C ASN A 337 -23.63 15.97 14.95
N PHE A 338 -23.65 15.25 16.07
CA PHE A 338 -23.90 15.78 17.42
C PHE A 338 -22.80 15.38 18.41
N THR A 339 -22.65 16.17 19.47
CA THR A 339 -21.69 15.92 20.55
C THR A 339 -22.29 14.94 21.55
N GLU A 340 -21.54 13.90 21.94
CA GLU A 340 -21.93 12.82 22.87
C GLU A 340 -22.30 13.26 24.30
N ASN A 341 -22.37 14.57 24.57
CA ASN A 341 -22.74 15.09 25.88
C ASN A 341 -24.25 15.04 26.07
N CYS A 342 -24.73 13.92 26.62
CA CYS A 342 -26.01 13.75 27.33
C CYS A 342 -27.16 14.59 26.77
N VAL A 343 -27.55 14.28 25.54
CA VAL A 343 -28.80 14.80 24.99
C VAL A 343 -29.97 13.99 25.54
N ASP A 344 -31.01 14.69 25.99
CA ASP A 344 -32.19 14.09 26.62
C ASP A 344 -32.92 13.07 25.71
N LYS A 345 -33.64 12.14 26.33
CA LYS A 345 -34.52 11.18 25.62
C LYS A 345 -35.55 11.96 24.79
N GLY A 346 -35.32 12.08 23.49
CA GLY A 346 -36.24 12.73 22.56
C GLY A 346 -35.56 13.29 21.30
N GLU A 347 -34.28 13.65 21.41
CA GLU A 347 -33.51 14.25 20.31
C GLU A 347 -32.84 13.21 19.40
N TYR A 348 -32.98 11.92 19.72
CA TYR A 348 -32.45 10.83 18.90
C TYR A 348 -33.54 10.08 18.14
N GLY A 349 -33.20 9.69 16.91
CA GLY A 349 -33.93 8.76 16.08
C GLY A 349 -33.12 7.50 15.81
N LEU A 350 -33.78 6.48 15.25
CA LEU A 350 -33.11 5.35 14.65
C LEU A 350 -33.40 5.38 13.16
N VAL A 351 -32.35 5.30 12.35
CA VAL A 351 -32.46 5.08 10.90
C VAL A 351 -32.31 3.59 10.66
N GLU A 352 -33.28 3.02 9.96
CA GLU A 352 -33.23 1.64 9.52
C GLU A 352 -32.47 1.54 8.19
N VAL A 353 -31.44 0.71 8.15
CA VAL A 353 -30.62 0.47 6.96
C VAL A 353 -30.55 -1.03 6.70
N LYS A 354 -30.84 -1.45 5.47
CA LYS A 354 -30.77 -2.86 5.06
C LYS A 354 -29.37 -3.24 4.61
N ASP A 355 -29.02 -4.49 4.84
CA ASP A 355 -27.81 -5.15 4.35
C ASP A 355 -26.52 -4.46 4.82
N VAL A 356 -26.54 -3.84 6.00
CA VAL A 356 -25.38 -3.18 6.64
C VAL A 356 -25.04 -3.83 7.97
N ASP A 357 -23.75 -3.97 8.26
CA ASP A 357 -23.22 -4.46 9.55
C ASP A 357 -21.88 -3.76 9.88
N TRP A 358 -21.50 -3.82 11.15
CA TRP A 358 -20.21 -3.37 11.72
C TRP A 358 -19.66 -4.46 12.63
N PRO A 359 -19.29 -5.64 12.09
CA PRO A 359 -19.05 -6.84 12.89
C PRO A 359 -17.80 -6.74 13.77
N PHE A 360 -17.73 -7.64 14.76
CA PHE A 360 -16.61 -7.82 15.69
C PHE A 360 -16.41 -6.68 16.71
N ASN A 361 -17.40 -5.80 16.89
CA ASN A 361 -17.43 -4.77 17.94
C ASN A 361 -18.77 -4.73 18.72
N ASP A 362 -19.33 -5.92 18.96
CA ASP A 362 -20.58 -6.10 19.72
C ASP A 362 -20.29 -6.15 21.22
N TYR A 363 -21.03 -5.39 22.03
CA TYR A 363 -20.91 -5.45 23.50
C TYR A 363 -22.03 -6.25 24.17
N GLU A 364 -23.11 -6.54 23.46
CA GLU A 364 -24.24 -7.33 23.94
C GLU A 364 -24.94 -8.01 22.77
N GLN A 365 -25.26 -9.30 22.92
CA GLN A 365 -26.11 -10.06 21.99
C GLN A 365 -27.36 -10.55 22.72
N ARG A 366 -28.52 -10.39 22.09
CA ARG A 366 -29.80 -10.95 22.53
C ARG A 366 -30.27 -12.00 21.53
N ASN A 367 -30.35 -13.25 21.98
CA ASN A 367 -30.91 -14.35 21.20
C ASN A 367 -32.45 -14.31 21.27
N LYS A 368 -33.11 -14.78 20.20
CA LYS A 368 -34.57 -14.84 20.09
C LYS A 368 -35.25 -13.47 20.29
N SER A 369 -34.71 -12.46 19.64
CA SER A 369 -35.29 -11.11 19.63
C SER A 369 -36.15 -10.94 18.38
N SER A 370 -37.23 -10.16 18.46
CA SER A 370 -37.92 -9.64 17.28
C SER A 370 -37.22 -8.39 16.72
N LEU A 371 -37.55 -8.02 15.48
CA LEU A 371 -37.06 -6.79 14.86
C LEU A 371 -37.35 -5.55 15.73
N ASP A 372 -38.57 -5.45 16.26
CA ASP A 372 -39.02 -4.34 17.10
C ASP A 372 -38.34 -4.31 18.46
N GLU A 373 -38.13 -5.47 19.07
CA GLU A 373 -37.37 -5.58 20.32
C GLU A 373 -35.93 -5.15 20.13
N CYS A 374 -35.30 -5.52 19.02
CA CYS A 374 -33.92 -5.10 18.72
C CYS A 374 -33.82 -3.59 18.53
N ARG A 375 -34.75 -3.01 17.76
CA ARG A 375 -34.87 -1.56 17.58
C ARG A 375 -35.03 -0.84 18.92
N LYS A 376 -35.95 -1.31 19.76
CA LYS A 376 -36.20 -0.72 21.08
C LYS A 376 -35.00 -0.85 22.02
N ALA A 377 -34.31 -1.99 22.00
CA ALA A 377 -33.14 -2.24 22.83
C ALA A 377 -31.99 -1.26 22.60
N CYS A 378 -31.81 -0.78 21.36
CA CYS A 378 -30.83 0.27 21.06
C CYS A 378 -31.35 1.68 21.38
N TYR A 379 -32.64 1.92 21.09
CA TYR A 379 -33.26 3.21 21.37
C TYR A 379 -33.15 3.58 22.85
N GLU A 380 -33.48 2.63 23.74
CA GLU A 380 -33.51 2.84 25.19
C GLU A 380 -32.14 2.82 25.87
N ASP A 381 -31.09 2.33 25.20
CA ASP A 381 -29.73 2.26 25.72
C ASP A 381 -28.89 3.46 25.28
N ASN A 382 -28.37 4.22 26.25
CA ASN A 382 -27.54 5.39 26.01
C ASN A 382 -26.15 5.04 25.45
N PHE A 383 -25.67 3.81 25.66
CA PHE A 383 -24.39 3.35 25.10
C PHE A 383 -24.51 2.77 23.68
N CYS A 384 -25.74 2.52 23.20
CA CYS A 384 -25.95 1.93 21.90
C CYS A 384 -25.80 2.98 20.79
N GLY A 385 -24.80 2.80 19.93
CA GLY A 385 -24.64 3.57 18.69
C GLY A 385 -25.37 2.91 17.51
N ALA A 386 -25.40 1.58 17.47
CA ALA A 386 -26.14 0.82 16.47
C ALA A 386 -26.61 -0.53 17.01
N ALA A 387 -27.69 -1.06 16.46
CA ALA A 387 -28.08 -2.46 16.67
C ALA A 387 -28.34 -3.17 15.35
N ILE A 388 -27.91 -4.43 15.26
CA ILE A 388 -28.05 -5.26 14.07
C ILE A 388 -29.03 -6.37 14.37
N PHE A 389 -30.03 -6.52 13.51
CA PHE A 389 -30.98 -7.62 13.55
C PHE A 389 -30.71 -8.60 12.40
N ARG A 390 -30.49 -9.87 12.73
CA ARG A 390 -30.29 -10.96 11.76
C ARG A 390 -30.62 -12.30 12.42
N SER A 391 -31.35 -13.17 11.74
CA SER A 391 -31.70 -14.53 12.20
C SER A 391 -32.21 -14.57 13.65
N ASP A 392 -33.26 -13.79 13.94
CA ASP A 392 -33.90 -13.68 15.26
C ASP A 392 -32.95 -13.32 16.41
N SER A 393 -31.85 -12.63 16.10
CA SER A 393 -30.87 -12.18 17.08
C SER A 393 -30.58 -10.70 16.89
N CYS A 394 -30.29 -10.04 18.00
CA CYS A 394 -29.95 -8.62 18.05
C CYS A 394 -28.55 -8.44 18.62
N TRP A 395 -27.69 -7.72 17.92
CA TRP A 395 -26.35 -7.36 18.38
C TRP A 395 -26.25 -5.85 18.57
N LYS A 396 -25.87 -5.41 19.77
CA LYS A 396 -25.73 -3.99 20.10
C LYS A 396 -24.25 -3.59 20.05
N LYS A 397 -24.00 -2.42 19.47
CA LYS A 397 -22.66 -1.89 19.19
C LYS A 397 -22.47 -0.51 19.82
N ARG A 398 -21.26 -0.27 20.33
CA ARG A 398 -20.83 1.04 20.86
C ARG A 398 -20.12 1.83 19.77
N LEU A 399 -20.21 3.15 19.86
CA LEU A 399 -19.33 4.02 19.08
C LEU A 399 -17.88 3.94 19.64
N PRO A 400 -16.85 4.11 18.79
CA PRO A 400 -16.92 4.15 17.33
C PRO A 400 -17.22 2.76 16.73
N LEU A 401 -17.95 2.73 15.62
CA LEU A 401 -18.24 1.50 14.87
C LEU A 401 -17.06 1.17 13.94
N SER A 402 -16.62 -0.09 13.94
CA SER A 402 -15.56 -0.61 13.07
C SER A 402 -16.11 -1.54 11.99
N ASN A 403 -15.33 -1.78 10.93
CA ASN A 403 -15.63 -2.75 9.87
C ASN A 403 -16.97 -2.51 9.17
N GLY A 404 -17.40 -1.25 9.06
CA GLY A 404 -18.67 -0.89 8.45
C GLY A 404 -18.71 -1.31 6.99
N ARG A 405 -19.74 -2.08 6.63
CA ARG A 405 -19.87 -2.69 5.31
C ARG A 405 -21.32 -2.85 4.89
N VAL A 406 -21.56 -2.82 3.58
CA VAL A 406 -22.86 -3.10 2.97
C VAL A 406 -22.72 -4.20 1.92
N ASP A 407 -23.53 -5.25 2.05
CA ASP A 407 -23.58 -6.37 1.10
C ASP A 407 -24.88 -7.19 1.29
N LYS A 408 -25.53 -7.58 0.20
CA LYS A 408 -26.80 -8.35 0.22
C LYS A 408 -26.66 -9.71 0.91
N SER A 409 -25.46 -10.29 0.96
CA SER A 409 -25.20 -11.55 1.65
C SER A 409 -25.34 -11.44 3.16
N LEU A 410 -25.21 -10.22 3.73
CA LEU A 410 -25.33 -9.99 5.17
C LEU A 410 -26.73 -10.30 5.69
N LYS A 411 -27.78 -10.06 4.88
CA LYS A 411 -29.19 -10.28 5.24
C LYS A 411 -29.53 -9.71 6.62
N ALA A 412 -29.02 -8.51 6.90
CA ALA A 412 -29.11 -7.85 8.18
C ALA A 412 -29.96 -6.58 8.07
N THR A 413 -30.62 -6.20 9.16
CA THR A 413 -31.23 -4.87 9.30
C THR A 413 -30.52 -4.14 10.43
N ALA A 414 -29.86 -3.04 10.10
CA ALA A 414 -29.19 -2.17 11.05
C ALA A 414 -30.13 -1.04 11.49
N PHE A 415 -30.10 -0.73 12.78
CA PHE A 415 -30.71 0.45 13.38
C PHE A 415 -29.59 1.36 13.88
N LEU A 416 -29.32 2.42 13.13
CA LEU A 416 -28.28 3.39 13.47
C LEU A 416 -28.87 4.55 14.27
N LYS A 417 -28.25 4.87 15.40
CA LYS A 417 -28.69 5.98 16.25
C LYS A 417 -28.15 7.30 15.70
N VAL A 418 -29.06 8.23 15.41
CA VAL A 418 -28.78 9.54 14.81
C VAL A 418 -29.54 10.64 15.55
N LEU A 419 -29.09 11.89 15.44
CA LEU A 419 -29.88 13.03 15.90
C LEU A 419 -31.12 13.20 15.01
N ARG A 420 -32.28 13.48 15.60
CA ARG A 420 -33.43 14.00 14.86
C ARG A 420 -33.13 15.44 14.46
N LEU A 421 -33.03 15.70 13.15
CA LEU A 421 -33.10 17.06 12.63
C LEU A 421 -34.56 17.51 12.74
N SER A 422 -34.82 18.53 13.57
CA SER A 422 -36.13 19.18 13.74
C SER A 422 -36.55 19.96 12.50
#